data_AF-A0AAD6Z293-F1
#
_entry.id   AF-A0AAD6Z293-F1
#
_cell.length_a   1.000
_cell.length_b   1.000
_cell.length_c   1.000
_cell.angle_alpha   90.00
_cell.angle_beta   90.00
_cell.angle_gamma   90.00
#
_symmetry.space_group_name_H-M   'P 1'
#
loop_
_entity.id
_entity.type
_entity.pdbx_description
1 polymer ?
#
loop_
_entity_poly.entity_id
_entity_poly.type
_entity_poly.pdbx_seq_one_letter_code
_entity_poly.pdbx_strand_id
1 'polypeptide(L)'
;MMEHIHQLLYAIICLHIKSDTGELSPSMLSPIGIFTETLHKVNTFMEAQQHGSRIRKFFRQGEMNILLKECNMGLQQALNIFGIQSMSLLTDINKIKQYAKEKHEEVLELIASLSDANSSDQASSMNRVFSSSYNSSTSFSMLPSEPKIFHGRESELVEIIQLFTQESPRIAILGAGGMGKTTIARAVVHHHQITRKYAQQRYFVMCDSVSTAVGLAALLVSCLELKAGKNLTEQVVHHFVSSPPSLLILDNLETLWEPLSSRGDIEEFLSCLTDIQHLALIITMRGSERPAKVRWTRPFLLPLQPLTQDAARKTFIDITDDLHNTEDIDKILLLTDNMPLAIDLMAHLVDSEGCYRILARWEEERTSLVSDGYNKQSNLDLSISLSLSSPRLISIPNTVDLLSILSILPDGISDNELLQCDLHIKNILTCKASLLRTSLAYNTEQKRLKVLLPIREYMQKFHPAPFSFVHPILTNFHNLLEL
;
A
#
# COMPACT_ATOMS: atom_id res chain seq x y z
N MET A 1 -8.83 -35.61 4.69
CA MET A 1 -9.95 -34.87 4.08
C MET A 1 -10.94 -34.35 5.13
N MET A 2 -11.56 -35.20 5.95
CA MET A 2 -12.45 -34.76 7.06
C MET A 2 -11.75 -33.89 8.12
N GLU A 3 -10.50 -34.20 8.44
CA GLU A 3 -9.67 -33.44 9.39
C GLU A 3 -9.31 -32.04 8.89
N HIS A 4 -9.16 -31.89 7.57
CA HIS A 4 -8.92 -30.59 6.93
C HIS A 4 -10.20 -29.76 6.84
N ILE A 5 -11.36 -30.41 6.65
CA ILE A 5 -12.68 -29.74 6.72
C ILE A 5 -12.95 -29.24 8.14
N HIS A 6 -12.60 -30.04 9.16
CA HIS A 6 -12.72 -29.64 10.57
C HIS A 6 -11.81 -28.46 10.91
N GLN A 7 -10.55 -28.46 10.44
CA GLN A 7 -9.62 -27.33 10.62
C GLN A 7 -10.07 -26.07 9.86
N LEU A 8 -10.60 -26.22 8.64
CA LEU A 8 -11.11 -25.09 7.87
C LEU A 8 -12.33 -24.46 8.54
N LEU A 9 -13.24 -25.29 9.07
CA LEU A 9 -14.42 -24.83 9.79
C LEU A 9 -14.08 -24.22 11.15
N TYR A 10 -13.13 -24.80 11.88
CA TYR A 10 -12.61 -24.23 13.11
C TYR A 10 -11.92 -22.89 12.87
N ALA A 11 -11.17 -22.74 11.78
CA ALA A 11 -10.54 -21.48 11.39
C ALA A 11 -11.57 -20.41 11.00
N ILE A 12 -12.62 -20.77 10.25
CA ILE A 12 -13.72 -19.85 9.88
C ILE A 12 -14.50 -19.39 11.13
N ILE A 13 -14.76 -20.31 12.08
CA ILE A 13 -15.43 -20.00 13.35
C ILE A 13 -14.53 -19.10 14.23
N CYS A 14 -13.23 -19.37 14.30
CA CYS A 14 -12.28 -18.53 15.05
C CYS A 14 -12.10 -17.13 14.44
N LEU A 15 -12.19 -17.01 13.10
CA LEU A 15 -12.14 -15.72 12.39
C LEU A 15 -13.38 -14.86 12.62
N HIS A 16 -14.54 -15.46 12.92
CA HIS A 16 -15.79 -14.73 13.19
C HIS A 16 -16.04 -14.44 14.68
N ILE A 17 -15.48 -15.24 15.59
CA ILE A 17 -15.67 -15.04 17.04
C ILE A 17 -14.68 -14.02 17.64
N LYS A 18 -13.51 -13.81 17.01
CA LYS A 18 -12.49 -12.87 17.52
C LYS A 18 -12.57 -11.45 16.95
N SER A 19 -13.49 -11.15 16.04
CA SER A 19 -13.73 -9.77 15.62
C SER A 19 -14.69 -9.09 16.59
N ASP A 20 -14.12 -8.34 17.53
CA ASP A 20 -14.85 -7.44 18.41
C ASP A 20 -15.32 -6.22 17.59
N THR A 21 -16.39 -6.38 16.81
CA THR A 21 -17.11 -5.27 16.16
C THR A 21 -18.57 -5.64 15.93
N GLY A 22 -19.48 -5.00 16.67
CA GLY A 22 -20.90 -4.85 16.31
C GLY A 22 -21.75 -6.12 16.39
N GLU A 23 -22.82 -6.06 17.17
CA GLU A 23 -23.82 -7.13 17.33
C GLU A 23 -24.21 -7.74 15.97
N LEU A 24 -23.82 -9.01 15.75
CA LEU A 24 -24.36 -9.85 14.68
C LEU A 24 -25.89 -9.85 14.82
N SER A 25 -26.62 -9.54 13.74
CA SER A 25 -28.08 -9.44 13.85
C SER A 25 -28.68 -10.75 14.36
N PRO A 26 -29.79 -10.73 15.13
CA PRO A 26 -30.39 -11.94 15.69
C PRO A 26 -30.75 -13.01 14.64
N SER A 27 -30.94 -12.61 13.38
CA SER A 27 -31.19 -13.52 12.25
C SER A 27 -29.95 -14.30 11.78
N MET A 28 -28.74 -13.91 12.18
CA MET A 28 -27.47 -14.59 11.84
C MET A 28 -27.09 -15.66 12.86
N LEU A 29 -27.44 -15.46 14.14
CA LEU A 29 -27.06 -16.36 15.23
C LEU A 29 -27.75 -17.72 15.13
N SER A 30 -29.00 -17.76 14.66
CA SER A 30 -29.77 -19.01 14.54
C SER A 30 -29.20 -19.96 13.46
N PRO A 31 -28.95 -19.53 12.21
CA PRO A 31 -28.32 -20.39 11.19
C PRO A 31 -26.89 -20.84 11.56
N ILE A 32 -26.10 -19.95 12.17
CA ILE A 32 -24.74 -20.27 12.63
C ILE A 32 -24.78 -21.30 13.76
N GLY A 33 -25.76 -21.19 14.67
CA GLY A 33 -26.01 -22.18 15.73
C GLY A 33 -26.37 -23.55 15.16
N ILE A 34 -27.32 -23.62 14.23
CA ILE A 34 -27.75 -24.87 13.57
C ILE A 34 -26.59 -25.53 12.82
N PHE A 35 -25.78 -24.72 12.13
CA PHE A 35 -24.60 -25.21 11.41
C PHE A 35 -23.54 -25.78 12.37
N THR A 36 -23.26 -25.07 13.46
CA THR A 36 -22.32 -25.51 14.50
C THR A 36 -22.79 -26.80 15.17
N GLU A 37 -24.08 -26.91 15.48
CA GLU A 37 -24.67 -28.13 16.06
C GLU A 37 -24.58 -29.33 15.09
N THR A 38 -24.80 -29.08 13.79
CA THR A 38 -24.69 -30.11 12.74
C THR A 38 -23.26 -30.63 12.64
N LEU A 39 -22.26 -29.73 12.66
CA LEU A 39 -20.85 -30.11 12.62
C LEU A 39 -20.40 -30.84 13.89
N HIS A 40 -20.94 -30.45 15.04
CA HIS A 40 -20.67 -31.14 16.30
C HIS A 40 -21.22 -32.58 16.26
N LYS A 41 -22.45 -32.78 15.78
CA LYS A 41 -23.04 -34.13 15.60
C LYS A 41 -22.21 -34.99 14.65
N VAL A 42 -21.71 -34.43 13.54
CA VAL A 42 -20.82 -35.14 12.60
C VAL A 42 -19.50 -35.52 13.27
N ASN A 43 -18.91 -34.63 14.06
CA ASN A 43 -17.62 -34.89 14.73
C ASN A 43 -17.74 -35.97 15.80
N THR A 44 -18.71 -35.86 16.71
CA THR A 44 -18.94 -36.83 17.79
C THR A 44 -19.24 -38.24 17.24
N PHE A 45 -19.91 -38.31 16.08
CA PHE A 45 -20.17 -39.59 15.41
C PHE A 45 -18.94 -40.19 14.71
N MET A 46 -18.09 -39.34 14.11
CA MET A 46 -16.81 -39.75 13.51
C MET A 46 -15.84 -40.31 14.56
N GLU A 47 -15.76 -39.67 15.73
CA GLU A 47 -14.94 -40.13 16.86
C GLU A 47 -15.43 -41.50 17.40
N ALA A 48 -16.76 -41.70 17.48
CA ALA A 48 -17.34 -42.97 17.88
C ALA A 48 -17.03 -44.14 16.90
N GLN A 49 -16.70 -43.84 15.64
CA GLN A 49 -16.36 -44.83 14.60
C GLN A 49 -14.88 -45.25 14.59
N GLN A 50 -13.98 -44.39 15.08
CA GLN A 50 -12.56 -44.72 15.22
C GLN A 50 -12.31 -45.76 16.32
N HIS A 51 -13.17 -45.81 17.35
CA HIS A 51 -12.97 -46.67 18.53
C HIS A 51 -13.85 -47.94 18.61
N GLY A 52 -14.65 -48.25 17.57
CA GLY A 52 -15.63 -49.36 17.59
C GLY A 52 -15.26 -50.63 16.80
N SER A 53 -15.47 -51.83 17.39
CA SER A 53 -15.29 -53.16 16.77
C SER A 53 -16.18 -53.40 15.52
N ARG A 54 -15.66 -54.19 14.56
CA ARG A 54 -16.22 -54.44 13.21
C ARG A 54 -17.68 -54.94 13.17
N ILE A 55 -18.15 -55.60 14.24
CA ILE A 55 -19.53 -56.14 14.30
C ILE A 55 -20.56 -55.06 14.66
N ARG A 56 -20.18 -54.00 15.38
CA ARG A 56 -21.04 -52.82 15.62
C ARG A 56 -21.16 -51.91 14.39
N LYS A 57 -20.21 -51.97 13.45
CA LYS A 57 -20.22 -51.17 12.21
C LYS A 57 -21.31 -51.62 11.23
N PHE A 58 -21.72 -52.89 11.27
CA PHE A 58 -22.73 -53.45 10.35
C PHE A 58 -24.17 -53.17 10.81
N PHE A 59 -24.45 -53.20 12.12
CA PHE A 59 -25.80 -53.00 12.67
C PHE A 59 -26.29 -51.53 12.66
N ARG A 60 -25.41 -50.55 12.44
CA ARG A 60 -25.75 -49.11 12.46
C ARG A 60 -25.83 -48.45 11.08
N GLN A 61 -25.77 -49.24 10.00
CA GLN A 61 -25.70 -48.71 8.64
C GLN A 61 -27.02 -48.04 8.17
N GLY A 62 -28.16 -48.45 8.75
CA GLY A 62 -29.46 -47.78 8.56
C GLY A 62 -29.54 -46.41 9.24
N GLU A 63 -29.09 -46.31 10.50
CA GLU A 63 -28.97 -45.03 11.23
C GLU A 63 -27.96 -44.09 10.57
N MET A 64 -26.88 -44.64 10.00
CA MET A 64 -25.84 -43.89 9.28
C MET A 64 -26.39 -43.14 8.07
N ASN A 65 -27.25 -43.78 7.27
CA ASN A 65 -27.84 -43.14 6.10
C ASN A 65 -28.84 -42.04 6.49
N ILE A 66 -29.52 -42.17 7.63
CA ILE A 66 -30.46 -41.15 8.14
C ILE A 66 -29.68 -39.93 8.62
N LEU A 67 -28.65 -40.13 9.46
CA LEU A 67 -27.79 -39.06 9.98
C LEU A 67 -27.04 -38.31 8.87
N LEU A 68 -26.51 -39.02 7.87
CA LEU A 68 -25.85 -38.38 6.72
C LEU A 68 -26.84 -37.57 5.89
N LYS A 69 -28.08 -38.05 5.73
CA LYS A 69 -29.11 -37.33 4.99
C LYS A 69 -29.57 -36.08 5.73
N GLU A 70 -29.71 -36.14 7.06
CA GLU A 70 -30.01 -34.98 7.91
C GLU A 70 -28.88 -33.95 7.90
N CYS A 71 -27.61 -34.39 8.01
CA CYS A 71 -26.47 -33.48 7.95
C CYS A 71 -26.34 -32.80 6.58
N ASN A 72 -26.57 -33.55 5.49
CA ASN A 72 -26.52 -33.00 4.14
C ASN A 72 -27.67 -32.01 3.89
N MET A 73 -28.88 -32.27 4.42
CA MET A 73 -29.98 -31.30 4.38
C MET A 73 -29.67 -30.05 5.20
N GLY A 74 -29.09 -30.18 6.40
CA GLY A 74 -28.69 -29.04 7.23
C GLY A 74 -27.61 -28.18 6.58
N LEU A 75 -26.61 -28.80 5.95
CA LEU A 75 -25.56 -28.13 5.17
C LEU A 75 -26.13 -27.40 3.94
N GLN A 76 -27.04 -28.02 3.19
CA GLN A 76 -27.67 -27.37 2.05
C GLN A 76 -28.59 -26.21 2.45
N GLN A 77 -29.31 -26.32 3.56
CA GLN A 77 -30.10 -25.22 4.09
C GLN A 77 -29.22 -24.05 4.53
N ALA A 78 -28.12 -24.31 5.23
CA ALA A 78 -27.16 -23.27 5.60
C ALA A 78 -26.58 -22.58 4.36
N LEU A 79 -26.13 -23.35 3.36
CA LEU A 79 -25.60 -22.81 2.10
C LEU A 79 -26.62 -21.97 1.32
N ASN A 80 -27.89 -22.39 1.27
CA ASN A 80 -28.95 -21.61 0.63
C ASN A 80 -29.25 -20.30 1.39
N ILE A 81 -29.25 -20.31 2.72
CA ILE A 81 -29.47 -19.11 3.54
C ILE A 81 -28.31 -18.12 3.35
N PHE A 82 -27.06 -18.59 3.41
CA PHE A 82 -25.88 -17.76 3.14
C PHE A 82 -25.85 -17.24 1.69
N GLY A 83 -26.29 -18.05 0.72
CA GLY A 83 -26.43 -17.65 -0.69
C GLY A 83 -27.48 -16.57 -0.91
N ILE A 84 -28.65 -16.68 -0.27
CA ILE A 84 -29.74 -15.70 -0.37
C ILE A 84 -29.35 -14.38 0.31
N GLN A 85 -28.67 -14.43 1.45
CA GLN A 85 -28.25 -13.22 2.18
C GLN A 85 -27.05 -12.52 1.54
N SER A 86 -26.10 -13.24 0.96
CA SER A 86 -25.02 -12.63 0.15
C SER A 86 -25.57 -11.92 -1.09
N MET A 87 -26.60 -12.48 -1.73
CA MET A 87 -27.35 -11.81 -2.80
C MET A 87 -28.13 -10.59 -2.30
N SER A 88 -28.69 -10.63 -1.08
CA SER A 88 -29.34 -9.46 -0.44
C SER A 88 -28.33 -8.34 -0.17
N LEU A 89 -27.16 -8.66 0.39
CA LEU A 89 -26.10 -7.68 0.64
C LEU A 89 -25.56 -7.08 -0.67
N LEU A 90 -25.39 -7.89 -1.71
CA LEU A 90 -25.01 -7.41 -3.04
C LEU A 90 -26.08 -6.49 -3.65
N THR A 91 -27.36 -6.81 -3.46
CA THR A 91 -28.45 -5.94 -3.91
C THR A 91 -28.54 -4.65 -3.09
N ASP A 92 -28.28 -4.68 -1.79
CA ASP A 92 -28.24 -3.49 -0.95
C ASP A 92 -27.02 -2.60 -1.26
N ILE A 93 -25.85 -3.20 -1.52
CA ILE A 93 -24.68 -2.46 -2.03
C ILE A 93 -24.97 -1.82 -3.38
N ASN A 94 -25.65 -2.53 -4.29
CA ASN A 94 -26.03 -1.97 -5.59
C ASN A 94 -27.09 -0.85 -5.45
N LYS A 95 -28.04 -0.98 -4.52
CA LYS A 95 -28.99 0.09 -4.20
C LYS A 95 -28.29 1.31 -3.61
N ILE A 96 -27.31 1.14 -2.72
CA ILE A 96 -26.52 2.24 -2.16
C ILE A 96 -25.70 2.92 -3.26
N LYS A 97 -25.06 2.14 -4.15
CA LYS A 97 -24.33 2.69 -5.30
C LYS A 97 -25.26 3.47 -6.24
N GLN A 98 -26.46 2.95 -6.49
CA GLN A 98 -27.43 3.61 -7.35
C GLN A 98 -28.00 4.87 -6.70
N TYR A 99 -28.30 4.83 -5.40
CA TYR A 99 -28.70 5.99 -4.62
C TYR A 99 -27.62 7.08 -4.60
N ALA A 100 -26.35 6.70 -4.44
CA ALA A 100 -25.22 7.63 -4.50
C ALA A 100 -25.09 8.27 -5.89
N LYS A 101 -25.37 7.51 -6.96
CA LYS A 101 -25.38 8.02 -8.33
C LYS A 101 -26.55 8.97 -8.59
N GLU A 102 -27.76 8.63 -8.17
CA GLU A 102 -28.95 9.49 -8.28
C GLU A 102 -28.77 10.78 -7.48
N LYS A 103 -28.21 10.72 -6.27
CA LYS A 103 -27.88 11.92 -5.49
C LYS A 103 -26.79 12.77 -6.11
N HIS A 104 -25.82 12.16 -6.79
CA HIS A 104 -24.81 12.89 -7.55
C HIS A 104 -25.43 13.61 -8.76
N GLU A 105 -26.32 12.97 -9.50
CA GLU A 105 -27.05 13.58 -10.62
C GLU A 105 -28.00 14.70 -10.15
N GLU A 106 -28.71 14.51 -9.04
CA GLU A 106 -29.60 15.53 -8.43
C GLU A 106 -28.81 16.77 -7.97
N VAL A 107 -27.59 16.58 -7.44
CA VAL A 107 -26.68 17.69 -7.10
C VAL A 107 -26.21 18.43 -8.37
N LEU A 108 -25.91 17.71 -9.45
CA LEU A 108 -25.53 18.33 -10.72
C LEU A 108 -26.69 19.10 -11.37
N GLU A 109 -27.91 18.61 -11.24
CA GLU A 109 -29.12 19.26 -11.75
C GLU A 109 -29.53 20.48 -10.90
N LEU A 110 -29.31 20.43 -9.59
CA LEU A 110 -29.42 21.59 -8.70
C LEU A 110 -28.38 22.67 -9.04
N ILE A 111 -27.14 22.29 -9.35
CA ILE A 111 -26.09 23.23 -9.80
C ILE A 111 -26.45 23.84 -11.16
N ALA A 112 -27.02 23.05 -12.08
CA ALA A 112 -27.47 23.53 -13.39
C ALA A 112 -28.69 24.46 -13.29
N SER A 113 -29.70 24.11 -12.50
CA SER A 113 -30.89 24.96 -12.29
C SER A 113 -30.59 26.26 -11.54
N LEU A 114 -29.60 26.26 -10.64
CA LEU A 114 -29.06 27.49 -10.03
C LEU A 114 -28.30 28.38 -11.04
N SER A 115 -27.78 27.80 -12.13
CA SER A 115 -27.15 28.57 -13.21
C SER A 115 -28.16 29.17 -14.20
N ASP A 116 -29.31 28.51 -14.43
CA ASP A 116 -30.36 28.96 -15.35
C ASP A 116 -31.36 29.95 -14.71
N ALA A 117 -31.65 29.83 -13.41
CA ALA A 117 -32.58 30.71 -12.68
C ALA A 117 -32.04 32.13 -12.43
N ASN A 118 -30.76 32.40 -12.70
CA ASN A 118 -30.13 33.71 -12.52
C ASN A 118 -30.26 34.66 -13.73
N SER A 119 -31.23 34.40 -14.62
CA SER A 119 -31.54 35.24 -15.79
C SER A 119 -32.56 36.37 -15.52
N SER A 120 -32.85 36.73 -14.28
CA SER A 120 -33.47 38.04 -13.98
C SER A 120 -33.21 38.52 -12.54
N ASP A 121 -32.40 39.57 -12.45
CA ASP A 121 -32.38 40.65 -11.45
C ASP A 121 -32.82 40.34 -10.01
N GLN A 122 -31.90 39.75 -9.22
CA GLN A 122 -31.66 40.12 -7.80
C GLN A 122 -30.38 39.49 -7.19
N ALA A 123 -29.38 39.15 -8.00
CA ALA A 123 -28.14 38.49 -7.56
C ALA A 123 -26.97 39.44 -7.28
N SER A 124 -27.21 40.61 -6.69
CA SER A 124 -26.17 41.63 -6.45
C SER A 124 -25.65 41.71 -5.01
N SER A 125 -26.16 40.89 -4.07
CA SER A 125 -25.68 40.88 -2.67
C SER A 125 -25.05 39.57 -2.19
N MET A 126 -25.34 38.41 -2.81
CA MET A 126 -24.68 37.13 -2.44
C MET A 126 -23.46 36.80 -3.32
N ASN A 127 -23.39 37.36 -4.53
CA ASN A 127 -22.22 37.29 -5.40
C ASN A 127 -21.01 38.08 -4.88
N ARG A 128 -21.12 38.87 -3.81
CA ARG A 128 -19.91 39.47 -3.20
C ARG A 128 -19.18 38.55 -2.24
N VAL A 129 -19.80 37.46 -1.75
CA VAL A 129 -19.15 36.56 -0.79
C VAL A 129 -18.49 35.36 -1.50
N PHE A 130 -19.04 34.92 -2.64
CA PHE A 130 -18.45 33.83 -3.43
C PHE A 130 -17.66 34.28 -4.67
N SER A 131 -17.89 35.49 -5.21
CA SER A 131 -17.09 36.03 -6.35
C SER A 131 -15.93 36.95 -5.95
N SER A 132 -15.80 37.31 -4.67
CA SER A 132 -14.63 38.07 -4.19
C SER A 132 -13.37 37.24 -4.05
N SER A 133 -13.43 35.91 -4.25
CA SER A 133 -12.25 35.05 -4.30
C SER A 133 -11.85 34.58 -5.70
N TYR A 134 -12.64 34.89 -6.73
CA TYR A 134 -12.34 34.53 -8.12
C TYR A 134 -12.15 35.71 -9.08
N ASN A 135 -12.22 36.94 -8.56
CA ASN A 135 -11.82 38.16 -9.27
C ASN A 135 -10.71 38.94 -8.55
N SER A 136 -9.77 38.21 -7.93
CA SER A 136 -8.39 38.67 -7.82
C SER A 136 -7.55 37.89 -8.83
N SER A 137 -6.82 38.61 -9.66
CA SER A 137 -5.79 38.11 -10.56
C SER A 137 -4.66 37.43 -9.77
N THR A 138 -4.92 36.21 -9.28
CA THR A 138 -3.97 35.31 -8.63
C THR A 138 -4.45 33.87 -8.84
N SER A 139 -3.85 33.15 -9.78
CA SER A 139 -4.06 31.71 -9.99
C SER A 139 -3.76 30.96 -8.69
N PHE A 140 -4.76 30.37 -8.04
CA PHE A 140 -4.52 29.43 -6.94
C PHE A 140 -3.85 28.18 -7.54
N SER A 141 -2.56 28.00 -7.30
CA SER A 141 -1.84 26.80 -7.75
C SER A 141 -2.36 25.57 -7.00
N MET A 142 -2.81 24.54 -7.71
CA MET A 142 -3.16 23.20 -7.17
C MET A 142 -1.97 22.42 -6.58
N LEU A 143 -0.83 23.08 -6.34
CA LEU A 143 0.35 22.42 -5.80
C LEU A 143 0.10 21.99 -4.35
N PRO A 144 0.53 20.77 -3.95
CA PRO A 144 0.52 20.38 -2.55
C PRO A 144 1.41 21.33 -1.75
N SER A 145 1.13 21.49 -0.45
CA SER A 145 1.92 22.37 0.42
C SER A 145 3.39 21.96 0.47
N GLU A 146 4.27 22.90 0.76
CA GLU A 146 5.68 22.61 1.04
C GLU A 146 5.80 21.75 2.32
N PRO A 147 6.68 20.74 2.36
CA PRO A 147 6.95 19.98 3.58
C PRO A 147 7.47 20.92 4.68
N LYS A 148 6.83 20.91 5.85
CA LYS A 148 7.23 21.74 6.99
C LYS A 148 8.39 21.13 7.77
N ILE A 149 8.41 19.80 7.86
CA ILE A 149 9.49 19.02 8.48
C ILE A 149 10.21 18.31 7.34
N PHE A 150 11.48 18.67 7.12
CA PHE A 150 12.28 18.16 6.02
C PHE A 150 13.75 18.09 6.44
N HIS A 151 14.19 16.91 6.89
CA HIS A 151 15.56 16.66 7.33
C HIS A 151 16.15 15.44 6.62
N GLY A 152 17.45 15.50 6.31
CA GLY A 152 18.23 14.36 5.82
C GLY A 152 17.96 13.98 4.36
N ARG A 153 17.42 14.93 3.58
CA ARG A 153 17.13 14.80 2.14
C ARG A 153 17.72 15.95 1.32
N GLU A 154 18.54 16.78 1.95
CA GLU A 154 19.15 17.95 1.34
C GLU A 154 20.12 17.55 0.23
N SER A 155 20.87 16.46 0.39
CA SER A 155 21.74 15.90 -0.65
C SER A 155 20.97 15.51 -1.90
N GLU A 156 19.92 14.69 -1.74
CA GLU A 156 19.09 14.22 -2.85
C GLU A 156 18.34 15.38 -3.51
N LEU A 157 17.90 16.36 -2.72
CA LEU A 157 17.27 17.58 -3.25
C LEU A 157 18.28 18.35 -4.13
N VAL A 158 19.50 18.56 -3.63
CA VAL A 158 20.56 19.23 -4.41
C VAL A 158 20.87 18.46 -5.68
N GLU A 159 21.00 17.13 -5.62
CA GLU A 159 21.21 16.28 -6.81
C GLU A 159 20.09 16.46 -7.83
N ILE A 160 18.82 16.39 -7.39
CA ILE A 160 17.66 16.60 -8.28
C ILE A 160 17.72 17.98 -8.92
N ILE A 161 17.95 19.04 -8.14
CA ILE A 161 18.01 20.41 -8.64
C ILE A 161 19.15 20.59 -9.64
N GLN A 162 20.30 19.95 -9.44
CA GLN A 162 21.41 19.98 -10.40
C GLN A 162 21.02 19.36 -11.75
N LEU A 163 20.15 18.34 -11.79
CA LEU A 163 19.66 17.76 -13.05
C LEU A 163 18.82 18.75 -13.87
N PHE A 164 18.22 19.76 -13.24
CA PHE A 164 17.46 20.83 -13.92
C PHE A 164 18.32 21.86 -14.66
N THR A 165 19.65 21.72 -14.62
CA THR A 165 20.56 22.43 -15.54
C THR A 165 20.38 21.98 -16.99
N GLN A 166 19.90 20.75 -17.22
CA GLN A 166 19.42 20.29 -18.52
C GLN A 166 18.08 20.96 -18.86
N GLU A 167 17.77 21.12 -20.16
CA GLU A 167 16.54 21.82 -20.58
C GLU A 167 15.27 21.16 -20.00
N SER A 168 15.16 19.83 -20.13
CA SER A 168 14.01 19.01 -19.68
C SER A 168 14.47 17.70 -19.02
N PRO A 169 14.77 17.70 -17.71
CA PRO A 169 15.14 16.47 -17.04
C PRO A 169 13.96 15.50 -16.94
N ARG A 170 14.24 14.19 -17.07
CA ARG A 170 13.33 13.08 -16.77
C ARG A 170 13.88 12.34 -15.57
N ILE A 171 13.23 12.45 -14.42
CA ILE A 171 13.74 11.97 -13.13
C ILE A 171 12.75 10.97 -12.53
N ALA A 172 13.27 9.84 -12.05
CA ALA A 172 12.49 8.88 -11.27
C ALA A 172 13.02 8.86 -9.85
N ILE A 173 12.17 9.27 -8.89
CA ILE A 173 12.44 9.21 -7.46
C ILE A 173 11.90 7.87 -6.97
N LEU A 174 12.83 6.98 -6.61
CA LEU A 174 12.57 5.57 -6.37
C LEU A 174 12.86 5.20 -4.91
N GLY A 175 12.39 4.04 -4.44
CA GLY A 175 12.62 3.57 -3.08
C GLY A 175 11.43 2.81 -2.49
N ALA A 176 11.63 2.21 -1.32
CA ALA A 176 10.59 1.46 -0.61
C ALA A 176 9.38 2.34 -0.25
N GLY A 177 8.26 1.68 0.11
CA GLY A 177 7.10 2.37 0.69
C GLY A 177 7.51 3.15 1.95
N GLY A 178 6.98 4.36 2.14
CA GLY A 178 7.26 5.16 3.34
C GLY A 178 8.64 5.86 3.38
N MET A 179 9.43 5.83 2.30
CA MET A 179 10.77 6.46 2.26
C MET A 179 10.79 7.99 2.03
N GLY A 180 9.63 8.64 1.93
CA GLY A 180 9.55 10.09 1.72
C GLY A 180 9.72 10.57 0.26
N LYS A 181 9.46 9.70 -0.73
CA LYS A 181 9.53 10.03 -2.18
C LYS A 181 8.62 11.21 -2.54
N THR A 182 7.35 11.18 -2.10
CA THR A 182 6.40 12.27 -2.27
C THR A 182 6.89 13.55 -1.57
N THR A 183 7.47 13.43 -0.37
CA THR A 183 8.00 14.57 0.40
C THR A 183 9.10 15.30 -0.35
N ILE A 184 10.08 14.59 -0.92
CA ILE A 184 11.14 15.22 -1.72
C ILE A 184 10.59 15.80 -3.03
N ALA A 185 9.62 15.14 -3.70
CA ALA A 185 8.98 15.68 -4.90
C ALA A 185 8.26 17.01 -4.61
N ARG A 186 7.60 17.12 -3.44
CA ARG A 186 7.00 18.37 -2.94
C ARG A 186 8.06 19.43 -2.64
N ALA A 187 9.18 19.08 -2.03
CA ALA A 187 10.28 20.04 -1.81
C ALA A 187 10.84 20.57 -3.15
N VAL A 188 11.00 19.70 -4.16
CA VAL A 188 11.47 20.08 -5.50
C VAL A 188 10.53 21.08 -6.16
N VAL A 189 9.21 20.84 -6.13
CA VAL A 189 8.27 21.72 -6.83
C VAL A 189 8.27 23.15 -6.26
N HIS A 190 8.55 23.30 -4.96
CA HIS A 190 8.64 24.60 -4.28
C HIS A 190 10.02 25.25 -4.32
N HIS A 191 11.07 24.48 -4.65
CA HIS A 191 12.44 24.97 -4.65
C HIS A 191 12.62 26.24 -5.50
N HIS A 192 13.34 27.22 -4.98
CA HIS A 192 13.41 28.57 -5.58
C HIS A 192 13.88 28.58 -7.05
N GLN A 193 14.81 27.69 -7.44
CA GLN A 193 15.26 27.56 -8.83
C GLN A 193 14.15 27.03 -9.76
N ILE A 194 13.35 26.09 -9.27
CA ILE A 194 12.22 25.50 -10.02
C ILE A 194 11.11 26.54 -10.15
N THR A 195 10.77 27.22 -9.05
CA THR A 195 9.82 28.35 -9.04
C THR A 195 10.25 29.45 -10.02
N ARG A 196 11.54 29.78 -10.09
CA ARG A 196 12.05 30.79 -11.04
C ARG A 196 11.99 30.32 -12.50
N LYS A 197 12.28 29.04 -12.78
CA LYS A 197 12.34 28.50 -14.15
C LYS A 197 10.95 28.25 -14.74
N TYR A 198 10.03 27.68 -13.96
CA TYR A 198 8.73 27.21 -14.43
C TYR A 198 7.55 28.10 -13.98
N ALA A 199 7.75 29.00 -13.01
CA ALA A 199 6.73 29.91 -12.50
C ALA A 199 5.42 29.18 -12.13
N GLN A 200 4.33 29.42 -12.88
CA GLN A 200 3.04 28.75 -12.64
C GLN A 200 2.85 27.46 -13.45
N GLN A 201 3.78 27.14 -14.37
CA GLN A 201 3.74 25.93 -15.21
C GLN A 201 4.33 24.71 -14.48
N ARG A 202 3.85 24.49 -13.25
CA ARG A 202 4.24 23.38 -12.38
C ARG A 202 2.99 22.61 -12.00
N TYR A 203 3.00 21.32 -12.28
CA TYR A 203 1.85 20.44 -12.11
C TYR A 203 2.23 19.26 -11.22
N PHE A 204 1.45 19.00 -10.18
CA PHE A 204 1.63 17.87 -9.28
C PHE A 204 0.38 17.02 -9.30
N VAL A 205 0.49 15.79 -9.78
CA VAL A 205 -0.65 14.90 -10.03
C VAL A 205 -0.46 13.62 -9.22
N MET A 206 -1.42 13.34 -8.34
CA MET A 206 -1.45 12.09 -7.55
C MET A 206 -2.13 10.99 -8.36
N CYS A 207 -1.44 9.88 -8.62
CA CYS A 207 -1.96 8.79 -9.46
C CYS A 207 -2.75 7.72 -8.69
N ASP A 208 -3.02 7.92 -7.40
CA ASP A 208 -3.64 6.91 -6.51
C ASP A 208 -5.05 6.46 -6.95
N SER A 209 -5.80 7.34 -7.63
CA SER A 209 -7.21 7.15 -7.97
C SER A 209 -7.43 6.51 -9.36
N VAL A 210 -6.36 6.24 -10.10
CA VAL A 210 -6.42 5.79 -11.50
C VAL A 210 -5.60 4.52 -11.71
N SER A 211 -6.07 3.64 -12.60
CA SER A 211 -5.44 2.35 -12.90
C SER A 211 -5.19 2.11 -14.40
N THR A 212 -5.47 3.10 -15.26
CA THR A 212 -5.31 2.98 -16.72
C THR A 212 -4.71 4.25 -17.34
N ALA A 213 -4.09 4.13 -18.52
CA ALA A 213 -3.55 5.27 -19.27
C ALA A 213 -4.63 6.29 -19.64
N VAL A 214 -5.83 5.83 -20.01
CA VAL A 214 -6.99 6.71 -20.28
C VAL A 214 -7.43 7.45 -19.02
N GLY A 215 -7.42 6.76 -17.86
CA GLY A 215 -7.69 7.38 -16.57
C GLY A 215 -6.68 8.45 -16.22
N LEU A 216 -5.38 8.21 -16.45
CA LEU A 216 -4.33 9.20 -16.28
C LEU A 216 -4.53 10.41 -17.20
N ALA A 217 -4.88 10.19 -18.47
CA ALA A 217 -5.16 11.26 -19.41
C ALA A 217 -6.36 12.12 -18.95
N ALA A 218 -7.44 11.50 -18.46
CA ALA A 218 -8.60 12.20 -17.92
C ALA A 218 -8.24 13.01 -16.67
N LEU A 219 -7.44 12.44 -15.77
CA LEU A 219 -6.94 13.13 -14.58
C LEU A 219 -6.12 14.37 -14.96
N LEU A 220 -5.20 14.23 -15.93
CA LEU A 220 -4.40 15.35 -16.43
C LEU A 220 -5.25 16.42 -17.12
N VAL A 221 -6.23 16.05 -17.94
CA VAL A 221 -7.20 16.99 -18.53
C VAL A 221 -7.91 17.79 -17.45
N SER A 222 -8.33 17.14 -16.35
CA SER A 222 -8.96 17.81 -15.22
C SER A 222 -8.00 18.74 -14.48
N CYS A 223 -6.76 18.29 -14.19
CA CYS A 223 -5.76 19.10 -13.50
C CYS A 223 -5.27 20.30 -14.32
N LEU A 224 -5.30 20.18 -15.65
CA LEU A 224 -4.95 21.25 -16.59
C LEU A 224 -6.16 22.14 -16.95
N GLU A 225 -7.32 21.92 -16.33
CA GLU A 225 -8.58 22.64 -16.57
C GLU A 225 -9.00 22.66 -18.07
N LEU A 226 -8.70 21.58 -18.79
CA LEU A 226 -9.01 21.44 -20.20
C LEU A 226 -10.45 20.93 -20.39
N LYS A 227 -11.13 21.44 -21.42
CA LYS A 227 -12.44 20.89 -21.82
C LYS A 227 -12.23 19.49 -22.41
N ALA A 228 -12.94 18.50 -21.89
CA ALA A 228 -12.84 17.12 -22.35
C ALA A 228 -13.25 16.97 -23.83
N GLY A 229 -12.28 16.66 -24.69
CA GLY A 229 -12.48 16.26 -26.08
C GLY A 229 -12.45 14.75 -26.30
N LYS A 230 -12.40 14.32 -27.57
CA LYS A 230 -12.51 12.90 -27.97
C LYS A 230 -11.30 12.03 -27.63
N ASN A 231 -10.08 12.55 -27.81
CA ASN A 231 -8.84 11.84 -27.46
C ASN A 231 -8.12 12.61 -26.36
N LEU A 232 -8.23 12.13 -25.12
CA LEU A 232 -7.70 12.83 -23.94
C LEU A 232 -6.16 12.84 -23.94
N THR A 233 -5.52 11.76 -24.38
CA THR A 233 -4.05 11.67 -24.46
C THR A 233 -3.49 12.70 -25.42
N GLU A 234 -4.04 12.80 -26.63
CA GLU A 234 -3.61 13.80 -27.62
C GLU A 234 -3.82 15.23 -27.10
N GLN A 235 -4.91 15.48 -26.36
CA GLN A 235 -5.16 16.80 -25.78
C GLN A 235 -4.10 17.18 -24.74
N VAL A 236 -3.72 16.26 -23.85
CA VAL A 236 -2.68 16.50 -22.85
C VAL A 236 -1.34 16.78 -23.55
N VAL A 237 -0.97 15.97 -24.54
CA VAL A 237 0.27 16.16 -25.30
C VAL A 237 0.25 17.51 -26.03
N HIS A 238 -0.83 17.83 -26.74
CA HIS A 238 -0.97 19.10 -27.46
C HIS A 238 -0.89 20.31 -26.53
N HIS A 239 -1.49 20.21 -25.34
CA HIS A 239 -1.40 21.26 -24.32
C HIS A 239 0.05 21.53 -23.95
N PHE A 240 0.81 20.50 -23.57
CA PHE A 240 2.21 20.68 -23.19
C PHE A 240 3.11 21.12 -24.35
N VAL A 241 2.85 20.65 -25.58
CA VAL A 241 3.55 21.13 -26.78
C VAL A 241 3.36 22.64 -26.99
N SER A 242 2.14 23.14 -26.76
CA SER A 242 1.79 24.55 -26.95
C SER A 242 2.11 25.44 -25.74
N SER A 243 2.45 24.83 -24.60
CA SER A 243 2.69 25.53 -23.34
C SER A 243 4.13 26.03 -23.24
N PRO A 244 4.41 27.06 -22.40
CA PRO A 244 5.77 27.39 -22.01
C PRO A 244 6.47 26.21 -21.33
N PRO A 245 7.80 26.30 -21.09
CA PRO A 245 8.53 25.29 -20.33
C PRO A 245 7.78 24.92 -19.04
N SER A 246 7.55 23.62 -18.85
CA SER A 246 6.65 23.10 -17.82
C SER A 246 7.32 22.00 -17.01
N LEU A 247 6.93 21.84 -15.75
CA LEU A 247 7.29 20.72 -14.90
C LEU A 247 6.03 19.92 -14.57
N LEU A 248 6.03 18.63 -14.92
CA LEU A 248 5.00 17.68 -14.54
C LEU A 248 5.58 16.67 -13.53
N ILE A 249 4.92 16.54 -12.38
CA ILE A 249 5.22 15.53 -11.36
C ILE A 249 4.06 14.54 -11.30
N LEU A 250 4.36 13.26 -11.54
CA LEU A 250 3.42 12.15 -11.38
C LEU A 250 3.79 11.35 -10.12
N ASP A 251 3.01 11.51 -9.07
CA ASP A 251 3.25 10.87 -7.77
C ASP A 251 2.54 9.52 -7.67
N ASN A 252 3.20 8.53 -7.07
CA ASN A 252 2.74 7.15 -6.90
C ASN A 252 2.36 6.46 -8.22
N LEU A 253 3.22 6.58 -9.24
CA LEU A 253 2.95 6.02 -10.57
C LEU A 253 2.83 4.49 -10.59
N GLU A 254 3.27 3.78 -9.53
CA GLU A 254 3.15 2.32 -9.46
C GLU A 254 1.69 1.84 -9.60
N THR A 255 0.71 2.61 -9.15
CA THR A 255 -0.71 2.21 -9.26
C THR A 255 -1.14 1.95 -10.71
N LEU A 256 -0.53 2.71 -11.63
CA LEU A 256 -0.76 2.63 -13.07
C LEU A 256 0.19 1.66 -13.77
N TRP A 257 1.46 1.66 -13.36
CA TRP A 257 2.54 0.97 -14.07
C TRP A 257 2.78 -0.48 -13.62
N GLU A 258 2.42 -0.83 -12.38
CA GLU A 258 2.64 -2.16 -11.83
C GLU A 258 1.79 -3.26 -12.49
N PRO A 259 0.50 -3.02 -12.83
CA PRO A 259 -0.30 -4.01 -13.53
C PRO A 259 0.23 -4.29 -14.94
N LEU A 260 0.55 -5.56 -15.22
CA LEU A 260 1.15 -5.98 -16.50
C LEU A 260 0.28 -5.65 -17.72
N SER A 261 -1.05 -5.62 -17.55
CA SER A 261 -2.00 -5.32 -18.62
C SER A 261 -1.96 -3.86 -19.10
N SER A 262 -1.63 -2.91 -18.21
CA SER A 262 -1.59 -1.47 -18.51
C SER A 262 -0.17 -0.92 -18.65
N ARG A 263 0.84 -1.67 -18.20
CA ARG A 263 2.23 -1.22 -18.16
C ARG A 263 2.74 -0.68 -19.51
N GLY A 264 2.49 -1.41 -20.59
CA GLY A 264 2.92 -1.01 -21.93
C GLY A 264 2.29 0.31 -22.40
N ASP A 265 1.01 0.52 -22.08
CA ASP A 265 0.26 1.73 -22.44
C ASP A 265 0.75 2.93 -21.62
N ILE A 266 1.07 2.73 -20.34
CA ILE A 266 1.66 3.77 -19.49
C ILE A 266 3.05 4.15 -19.99
N GLU A 267 3.89 3.18 -20.35
CA GLU A 267 5.21 3.45 -20.91
C GLU A 267 5.14 4.19 -22.26
N GLU A 268 4.14 3.89 -23.10
CA GLU A 268 3.87 4.64 -24.33
C GLU A 268 3.42 6.07 -24.03
N PHE A 269 2.51 6.25 -23.06
CA PHE A 269 2.06 7.58 -22.63
C PHE A 269 3.21 8.44 -22.12
N LEU A 270 4.08 7.86 -21.28
CA LEU A 270 5.28 8.54 -20.80
C LEU A 270 6.24 8.88 -21.95
N SER A 271 6.40 7.98 -22.94
CA SER A 271 7.20 8.25 -24.14
C SER A 271 6.71 9.51 -24.84
N CYS A 272 5.41 9.61 -25.13
CA CYS A 272 4.79 10.77 -25.77
C CYS A 272 5.02 12.08 -24.99
N LEU A 273 4.93 12.04 -23.66
CA LEU A 273 5.23 13.22 -22.83
C LEU A 273 6.71 13.60 -22.93
N THR A 274 7.61 12.62 -22.90
CA THR A 274 9.06 12.88 -22.85
C THR A 274 9.69 13.28 -24.19
N ASP A 275 8.96 13.13 -25.29
CA ASP A 275 9.31 13.68 -26.61
C ASP A 275 9.19 15.21 -26.66
N ILE A 276 8.45 15.81 -25.71
CA ILE A 276 8.30 17.26 -25.60
C ILE A 276 9.57 17.85 -24.97
N GLN A 277 10.35 18.59 -25.76
CA GLN A 277 11.69 19.06 -25.37
C GLN A 277 11.72 20.03 -24.19
N HIS A 278 10.63 20.75 -23.92
CA HIS A 278 10.52 21.72 -22.83
C HIS A 278 9.65 21.24 -21.66
N LEU A 279 9.28 19.95 -21.63
CA LEU A 279 8.57 19.34 -20.51
C LEU A 279 9.55 18.57 -19.61
N ALA A 280 9.78 19.08 -18.40
CA ALA A 280 10.45 18.32 -17.36
C ALA A 280 9.46 17.35 -16.71
N LEU A 281 9.91 16.13 -16.44
CA LEU A 281 9.09 15.07 -15.86
C LEU A 281 9.76 14.52 -14.61
N ILE A 282 9.04 14.51 -13.50
CA ILE A 282 9.39 13.75 -12.31
C ILE A 282 8.33 12.68 -12.09
N ILE A 283 8.75 11.45 -11.82
CA ILE A 283 7.85 10.42 -11.30
C ILE A 283 8.32 10.00 -9.92
N THR A 284 7.39 9.65 -9.05
CA THR A 284 7.71 8.88 -7.84
C THR A 284 7.15 7.47 -7.99
N MET A 285 7.93 6.48 -7.55
CA MET A 285 7.50 5.09 -7.67
C MET A 285 8.13 4.16 -6.64
N ARG A 286 7.39 3.12 -6.23
CA ARG A 286 7.93 2.03 -5.39
C ARG A 286 8.94 1.15 -6.12
N GLY A 287 9.94 0.70 -5.37
CA GLY A 287 10.98 -0.18 -5.88
C GLY A 287 12.15 0.59 -6.48
N SER A 288 12.98 -0.11 -7.26
CA SER A 288 14.21 0.42 -7.87
C SER A 288 14.23 0.34 -9.40
N GLU A 289 13.07 0.07 -10.01
CA GLU A 289 12.91 -0.10 -11.45
C GLU A 289 12.24 1.13 -12.06
N ARG A 290 12.73 1.56 -13.22
CA ARG A 290 12.17 2.69 -13.96
C ARG A 290 11.28 2.18 -15.10
N PRO A 291 10.18 2.87 -15.44
CA PRO A 291 9.45 2.61 -16.66
C PRO A 291 10.36 2.59 -17.90
N ALA A 292 10.12 1.66 -18.82
CA ALA A 292 10.83 1.62 -20.09
C ALA A 292 10.35 2.75 -21.02
N LYS A 293 10.92 2.81 -22.24
CA LYS A 293 10.63 3.81 -23.29
C LYS A 293 10.92 5.28 -22.94
N VAL A 294 11.32 5.57 -21.70
CA VAL A 294 11.78 6.90 -21.29
C VAL A 294 13.31 6.95 -21.23
N ARG A 295 13.90 7.95 -21.88
CA ARG A 295 15.33 8.27 -21.74
C ARG A 295 15.57 9.06 -20.44
N TRP A 296 15.58 8.35 -19.32
CA TRP A 296 15.82 8.92 -17.99
C TRP A 296 17.15 9.68 -17.91
N THR A 297 17.11 10.87 -17.32
CA THR A 297 18.26 11.77 -17.15
C THR A 297 19.34 11.11 -16.29
N ARG A 298 20.61 11.35 -16.67
CA ARG A 298 21.81 10.89 -15.96
C ARG A 298 22.52 12.06 -15.24
N PRO A 299 23.22 11.80 -14.12
CA PRO A 299 23.27 10.52 -13.39
C PRO A 299 21.91 10.14 -12.80
N PHE A 300 21.74 8.84 -12.53
CA PHE A 300 20.53 8.35 -11.89
C PHE A 300 20.52 8.67 -10.42
N LEU A 301 19.41 9.23 -9.92
CA LEU A 301 19.14 9.25 -8.50
C LEU A 301 19.05 7.81 -7.98
N LEU A 302 19.79 7.50 -6.93
CA LEU A 302 19.71 6.21 -6.27
C LEU A 302 18.35 6.08 -5.56
N PRO A 303 17.80 4.85 -5.40
CA PRO A 303 16.61 4.66 -4.58
C PRO A 303 16.84 5.22 -3.17
N LEU A 304 15.87 5.97 -2.66
CA LEU A 304 15.96 6.60 -1.34
C LEU A 304 16.19 5.55 -0.26
N GLN A 305 17.20 5.80 0.56
CA GLN A 305 17.55 5.00 1.73
C GLN A 305 16.84 5.53 2.98
N PRO A 306 16.81 4.78 4.10
CA PRO A 306 16.41 5.32 5.40
C PRO A 306 17.17 6.60 5.75
N LEU A 307 16.61 7.41 6.66
CA LEU A 307 17.29 8.62 7.12
C LEU A 307 18.56 8.27 7.89
N THR A 308 19.50 9.22 7.93
CA THR A 308 20.59 9.15 8.90
C THR A 308 20.02 9.25 10.31
N GLN A 309 20.72 8.70 11.30
CA GLN A 309 20.30 8.77 12.69
C GLN A 309 20.06 10.21 13.16
N ASP A 310 20.94 11.14 12.76
CA ASP A 310 20.80 12.55 13.10
C ASP A 310 19.56 13.20 12.48
N ALA A 311 19.27 12.88 11.21
CA ALA A 311 18.07 13.39 10.55
C ALA A 311 16.78 12.77 11.10
N ALA A 312 16.81 11.48 11.45
CA ALA A 312 15.72 10.78 12.10
C ALA A 312 15.40 11.41 13.45
N ARG A 313 16.44 11.70 14.27
CA ARG A 313 16.29 12.37 15.56
C ARG A 313 15.73 13.78 15.41
N LYS A 314 16.24 14.59 14.47
CA LYS A 314 15.69 15.93 14.19
C LYS A 314 14.23 15.88 13.78
N THR A 315 13.87 14.95 12.89
CA THR A 315 12.48 14.75 12.45
C THR A 315 11.59 14.39 13.63
N PHE A 316 12.04 13.49 14.50
CA PHE A 316 11.29 13.06 15.68
C PHE A 316 11.08 14.20 16.68
N ILE A 317 12.13 14.97 16.96
CA ILE A 317 12.08 16.12 17.87
C ILE A 317 11.18 17.23 17.33
N ASP A 318 11.23 17.52 16.03
CA ASP A 318 10.35 18.54 15.41
C ASP A 318 8.86 18.19 15.52
N ILE A 319 8.52 16.90 15.68
CA ILE A 319 7.13 16.44 15.87
C ILE A 319 6.75 16.46 17.36
N THR A 320 7.63 15.99 18.24
CA THR A 320 7.33 15.77 19.67
C THR A 320 7.66 16.95 20.59
N ASP A 321 8.46 17.90 20.12
CA ASP A 321 9.04 19.00 20.92
C ASP A 321 9.77 18.52 22.20
N ASP A 322 10.25 17.27 22.24
CA ASP A 322 10.95 16.68 23.38
C ASP A 322 12.47 16.63 23.16
N LEU A 323 13.18 17.53 23.83
CA LEU A 323 14.65 17.65 23.79
C LEU A 323 15.37 16.89 24.92
N HIS A 324 14.63 16.33 25.88
CA HIS A 324 15.20 15.86 27.14
C HIS A 324 15.27 14.33 27.24
N ASN A 325 14.43 13.61 26.49
CA ASN A 325 14.37 12.14 26.56
C ASN A 325 15.18 11.42 25.46
N THR A 326 16.43 11.81 25.26
CA THR A 326 17.24 11.35 24.12
C THR A 326 17.48 9.84 24.07
N GLU A 327 17.59 9.18 25.23
CA GLU A 327 17.86 7.73 25.28
C GLU A 327 16.64 6.90 24.81
N ASP A 328 15.44 7.27 25.25
CA ASP A 328 14.22 6.58 24.83
C ASP A 328 13.88 6.89 23.37
N ILE A 329 14.13 8.12 22.90
CA ILE A 329 14.01 8.48 21.48
C ILE A 329 14.91 7.58 20.64
N ASP A 330 16.18 7.40 21.03
CA ASP A 330 17.10 6.54 20.28
C ASP A 330 16.63 5.07 20.25
N LYS A 331 16.07 4.56 21.36
CA LYS A 331 15.45 3.22 21.39
C LYS A 331 14.29 3.12 20.40
N ILE A 332 13.39 4.11 20.37
CA ILE A 332 12.26 4.13 19.43
C ILE A 332 12.75 4.22 17.98
N LEU A 333 13.73 5.07 17.69
CA LEU A 333 14.29 5.21 16.34
C LEU A 333 14.91 3.90 15.84
N LEU A 334 15.58 3.13 16.71
CA LEU A 334 16.07 1.79 16.37
C LEU A 334 14.93 0.84 15.92
N LEU A 335 13.74 0.95 16.51
CA LEU A 335 12.55 0.17 16.11
C LEU A 335 11.97 0.61 14.76
N THR A 336 12.30 1.81 14.29
CA THR A 336 11.85 2.31 12.97
C THR A 336 12.84 1.99 11.86
N ASP A 337 14.07 1.55 12.21
CA ASP A 337 15.21 1.41 11.29
C ASP A 337 15.42 2.69 10.44
N ASN A 338 15.17 3.84 11.07
CA ASN A 338 15.14 5.19 10.49
C ASN A 338 14.25 5.36 9.23
N MET A 339 13.21 4.55 9.08
CA MET A 339 12.23 4.70 8.00
C MET A 339 11.35 5.94 8.25
N PRO A 340 11.29 6.94 7.34
CA PRO A 340 10.55 8.19 7.57
C PRO A 340 9.10 8.01 8.01
N LEU A 341 8.34 7.14 7.34
CA LEU A 341 6.93 6.89 7.70
C LEU A 341 6.80 6.28 9.10
N ALA A 342 7.69 5.36 9.48
CA ALA A 342 7.64 4.75 10.81
C ALA A 342 8.05 5.75 11.90
N ILE A 343 9.03 6.63 11.62
CA ILE A 343 9.41 7.74 12.51
C ILE A 343 8.24 8.67 12.73
N ASP A 344 7.60 9.14 11.65
CA ASP A 344 6.47 10.07 11.71
C ASP A 344 5.34 9.52 12.58
N LEU A 345 4.94 8.27 12.34
CA LEU A 345 3.86 7.65 13.09
C LEU A 345 4.23 7.41 14.56
N MET A 346 5.44 6.93 14.84
CA MET A 346 5.93 6.74 16.21
C MET A 346 6.02 8.06 16.97
N ALA A 347 6.46 9.13 16.31
CA ALA A 347 6.58 10.44 16.92
C ALA A 347 5.20 11.00 17.33
N HIS A 348 4.16 10.87 16.49
CA HIS A 348 2.81 11.29 16.87
C HIS A 348 2.20 10.45 18.01
N LEU A 349 2.50 9.15 18.05
CA LEU A 349 2.11 8.30 19.18
C LEU A 349 2.83 8.68 20.47
N VAL A 350 4.11 9.05 20.39
CA VAL A 350 4.87 9.54 21.55
C VAL A 350 4.40 10.91 22.02
N ASP A 351 4.08 11.83 21.10
CA ASP A 351 3.52 13.15 21.44
C ASP A 351 2.22 13.01 22.24
N SER A 352 1.40 11.99 21.92
CA SER A 352 0.12 11.74 22.59
C SER A 352 0.21 10.88 23.86
N GLU A 353 1.09 9.87 23.91
CA GLU A 353 1.11 8.86 24.99
C GLU A 353 2.41 8.82 25.80
N GLY A 354 3.50 9.40 25.28
CA GLY A 354 4.84 9.41 25.87
C GLY A 354 5.69 8.16 25.58
N CYS A 355 7.02 8.33 25.54
CA CYS A 355 7.98 7.29 25.13
C CYS A 355 7.85 5.97 25.89
N TYR A 356 7.71 6.02 27.22
CA TYR A 356 7.66 4.84 28.07
C TYR A 356 6.51 3.90 27.69
N ARG A 357 5.32 4.46 27.43
CA ARG A 357 4.13 3.67 27.07
C ARG A 357 4.27 3.05 25.69
N ILE A 358 4.80 3.81 24.73
CA ILE A 358 5.03 3.34 23.36
C ILE A 358 6.06 2.21 23.33
N LEU A 359 7.15 2.33 24.09
CA LEU A 359 8.15 1.27 24.23
C LEU A 359 7.55 0.00 24.85
N ALA A 360 6.73 0.13 25.89
CA ALA A 360 6.06 -1.01 26.51
C ALA A 360 5.06 -1.69 25.55
N ARG A 361 4.22 -0.92 24.85
CA ARG A 361 3.22 -1.43 23.90
C ARG A 361 3.86 -2.08 22.67
N TRP A 362 5.00 -1.57 22.23
CA TRP A 362 5.69 -2.14 21.06
C TRP A 362 6.02 -3.62 21.24
N GLU A 363 6.35 -4.06 22.46
CA GLU A 363 6.68 -5.47 22.74
C GLU A 363 5.53 -6.41 22.33
N GLU A 364 4.29 -5.99 22.57
CA GLU A 364 3.06 -6.75 22.31
C GLU A 364 2.48 -6.49 20.90
N GLU A 365 2.42 -5.23 20.47
CA GLU A 365 1.66 -4.81 19.28
C GLU A 365 2.49 -4.77 17.98
N ARG A 366 3.80 -4.57 18.09
CA ARG A 366 4.76 -4.44 16.97
C ARG A 366 4.27 -3.43 15.91
N THR A 367 4.32 -3.77 14.62
CA THR A 367 3.92 -2.85 13.53
C THR A 367 2.46 -2.46 13.55
N SER A 368 1.61 -3.20 14.27
CA SER A 368 0.20 -2.84 14.39
C SER A 368 -0.03 -1.66 15.32
N LEU A 369 0.89 -1.36 16.24
CA LEU A 369 0.90 -0.13 17.04
C LEU A 369 0.85 1.12 16.15
N VAL A 370 1.48 1.01 14.98
CA VAL A 370 1.72 2.09 14.03
C VAL A 370 0.68 2.07 12.87
N SER A 371 -0.39 1.29 13.03
CA SER A 371 -1.35 0.99 11.95
C SER A 371 -2.79 1.39 12.27
N ASP A 372 -3.00 2.30 13.24
CA ASP A 372 -4.32 2.69 13.74
C ASP A 372 -5.29 3.13 12.63
N GLY A 373 -6.40 2.38 12.52
CA GLY A 373 -7.27 2.24 11.35
C GLY A 373 -8.10 3.45 10.90
N TYR A 374 -7.71 4.68 11.26
CA TYR A 374 -8.43 5.90 10.88
C TYR A 374 -7.99 6.49 9.53
N ASN A 375 -6.74 6.29 9.10
CA ASN A 375 -6.21 6.86 7.85
C ASN A 375 -5.51 5.81 6.97
N LYS A 376 -6.08 5.54 5.79
CA LYS A 376 -5.50 4.61 4.79
C LYS A 376 -4.15 5.07 4.24
N GLN A 377 -3.78 6.34 4.41
CA GLN A 377 -2.48 6.87 3.97
C GLN A 377 -1.37 6.76 5.02
N SER A 378 -1.72 6.46 6.28
CA SER A 378 -0.81 6.46 7.44
C SER A 378 -0.75 5.08 8.11
N ASN A 379 -0.82 4.02 7.31
CA ASN A 379 -0.82 2.65 7.81
C ASN A 379 0.40 1.91 7.24
N LEU A 380 1.38 1.68 8.11
CA LEU A 380 2.64 1.03 7.75
C LEU A 380 2.40 -0.41 7.26
N ASP A 381 1.49 -1.15 7.90
CA ASP A 381 1.09 -2.50 7.49
C ASP A 381 0.46 -2.49 6.08
N LEU A 382 -0.37 -1.49 5.75
CA LEU A 382 -0.92 -1.31 4.41
C LEU A 382 0.17 -0.99 3.37
N SER A 383 1.13 -0.14 3.72
CA SER A 383 2.26 0.16 2.84
C SER A 383 3.07 -1.09 2.54
N ILE A 384 3.33 -1.95 3.52
CA ILE A 384 4.07 -3.21 3.32
C ILE A 384 3.23 -4.20 2.50
N SER A 385 1.94 -4.36 2.83
CA SER A 385 1.05 -5.30 2.13
C SER A 385 0.86 -4.95 0.65
N LEU A 386 0.80 -3.65 0.29
CA LEU A 386 0.78 -3.20 -1.10
C LEU A 386 2.05 -3.60 -1.86
N SER A 387 3.22 -3.51 -1.22
CA SER A 387 4.48 -3.94 -1.82
C SER A 387 4.56 -5.45 -2.01
N LEU A 388 4.04 -6.24 -1.05
CA LEU A 388 3.95 -7.71 -1.16
C LEU A 388 2.95 -8.15 -2.24
N SER A 389 1.91 -7.36 -2.46
CA SER A 389 0.89 -7.62 -3.49
C SER A 389 1.32 -7.19 -4.89
N SER A 390 2.56 -6.71 -5.07
CA SER A 390 3.07 -6.30 -6.38
C SER A 390 3.11 -7.50 -7.35
N PRO A 391 2.57 -7.36 -8.58
CA PRO A 391 2.73 -8.35 -9.64
C PRO A 391 4.19 -8.76 -9.92
N ARG A 392 5.16 -7.86 -9.72
CA ARG A 392 6.59 -8.16 -9.91
C ARG A 392 7.12 -9.14 -8.86
N LEU A 393 6.52 -9.14 -7.67
CA LEU A 393 6.86 -10.08 -6.60
C LEU A 393 6.08 -11.39 -6.76
N ILE A 394 4.76 -11.31 -6.96
CA ILE A 394 3.87 -12.47 -7.09
C ILE A 394 4.25 -13.37 -8.27
N SER A 395 4.74 -12.78 -9.37
CA SER A 395 5.14 -13.54 -10.56
C SER A 395 6.33 -14.47 -10.34
N ILE A 396 7.08 -14.32 -9.22
CA ILE A 396 8.24 -15.16 -8.90
C ILE A 396 7.90 -15.99 -7.64
N PRO A 397 7.62 -17.30 -7.80
CA PRO A 397 7.33 -18.19 -6.69
C PRO A 397 8.45 -18.18 -5.64
N ASN A 398 8.09 -18.41 -4.38
CA ASN A 398 9.00 -18.49 -3.23
C ASN A 398 9.72 -17.18 -2.86
N THR A 399 9.44 -16.07 -3.54
CA THR A 399 10.02 -14.76 -3.17
C THR A 399 9.57 -14.29 -1.79
N VAL A 400 8.29 -14.53 -1.45
CA VAL A 400 7.75 -14.25 -0.11
C VAL A 400 8.41 -15.15 0.93
N ASP A 401 8.63 -16.44 0.63
CA ASP A 401 9.31 -17.36 1.55
C ASP A 401 10.74 -16.91 1.85
N LEU A 402 11.48 -16.48 0.82
CA LEU A 402 12.81 -15.89 1.00
C LEU A 402 12.74 -14.63 1.88
N LEU A 403 11.74 -13.77 1.69
CA LEU A 403 11.56 -12.59 2.53
C LEU A 403 11.24 -12.95 3.99
N SER A 404 10.41 -13.97 4.23
CA SER A 404 10.11 -14.50 5.56
C SER A 404 11.38 -15.00 6.26
N ILE A 405 12.25 -15.70 5.51
CA ILE A 405 13.56 -16.14 6.00
C ILE A 405 14.47 -14.96 6.33
N LEU A 406 14.58 -13.98 5.42
CA LEU A 406 15.40 -12.79 5.70
C LEU A 406 14.88 -12.01 6.91
N SER A 407 13.59 -12.11 7.20
CA SER A 407 12.97 -11.43 8.33
C SER A 407 13.39 -11.97 9.69
N ILE A 408 13.86 -13.22 9.76
CA ILE A 408 14.44 -13.79 10.99
C ILE A 408 15.95 -13.47 11.15
N LEU A 409 16.61 -12.93 10.12
CA LEU A 409 18.05 -12.65 10.11
C LEU A 409 18.31 -11.14 10.29
N PRO A 410 18.56 -10.64 11.52
CA PRO A 410 18.74 -9.21 11.77
C PRO A 410 19.93 -8.59 11.02
N ASP A 411 21.01 -9.34 10.87
CA ASP A 411 22.22 -8.91 10.15
C ASP A 411 22.19 -9.28 8.66
N GLY A 412 21.05 -9.76 8.18
CA GLY A 412 20.88 -10.22 6.80
C GLY A 412 21.74 -11.44 6.47
N ILE A 413 21.93 -11.69 5.18
CA ILE A 413 22.69 -12.83 4.65
C ILE A 413 23.50 -12.43 3.41
N SER A 414 24.73 -12.93 3.27
CA SER A 414 25.55 -12.75 2.08
C SER A 414 25.15 -13.73 0.96
N ASP A 415 25.55 -13.45 -0.28
CA ASP A 415 25.25 -14.34 -1.41
C ASP A 415 25.88 -15.73 -1.26
N ASN A 416 27.07 -15.81 -0.68
CA ASN A 416 27.74 -17.09 -0.44
C ASN A 416 26.98 -17.94 0.59
N GLU A 417 26.60 -17.33 1.72
CA GLU A 417 25.79 -18.00 2.75
C GLU A 417 24.43 -18.44 2.20
N LEU A 418 23.79 -17.58 1.39
CA LEU A 418 22.49 -17.86 0.77
C LEU A 418 22.53 -19.07 -0.18
N LEU A 419 23.65 -19.25 -0.91
CA LEU A 419 23.87 -20.39 -1.80
C LEU A 419 24.29 -21.67 -1.06
N GLN A 420 24.92 -21.54 0.11
CA GLN A 420 25.35 -22.67 0.94
C GLN A 420 24.21 -23.25 1.78
N CYS A 421 23.27 -22.42 2.20
CA CYS A 421 22.06 -22.88 2.87
C CYS A 421 21.18 -23.65 1.85
N ASP A 422 20.94 -24.94 2.08
CA ASP A 422 19.97 -25.73 1.28
C ASP A 422 18.54 -25.33 1.67
N LEU A 423 18.16 -24.12 1.29
CA LEU A 423 16.88 -23.50 1.61
C LEU A 423 15.72 -24.12 0.82
N HIS A 424 15.98 -25.10 -0.05
CA HIS A 424 14.99 -25.67 -0.96
C HIS A 424 14.18 -24.63 -1.78
N ILE A 425 14.68 -23.38 -1.85
CA ILE A 425 14.11 -22.30 -2.67
C ILE A 425 14.74 -22.40 -4.05
N LYS A 426 13.93 -22.76 -5.04
CA LYS A 426 14.34 -22.72 -6.45
C LYS A 426 14.58 -21.27 -6.86
N ASN A 427 15.60 -21.02 -7.69
CA ASN A 427 15.91 -19.70 -8.25
C ASN A 427 16.14 -18.60 -7.21
N ILE A 428 16.88 -18.90 -6.15
CA ILE A 428 17.11 -17.98 -5.03
C ILE A 428 17.68 -16.62 -5.44
N LEU A 429 18.55 -16.58 -6.45
CA LEU A 429 19.10 -15.33 -6.98
C LEU A 429 18.04 -14.49 -7.69
N THR A 430 17.07 -15.12 -8.35
CA THR A 430 15.92 -14.44 -8.97
C THR A 430 14.99 -13.87 -7.91
N CYS A 431 14.75 -14.61 -6.83
CA CYS A 431 13.99 -14.13 -5.67
C CYS A 431 14.69 -12.91 -5.04
N LYS A 432 16.00 -13.01 -4.79
CA LYS A 432 16.84 -11.89 -4.31
C LYS A 432 16.69 -10.67 -5.23
N ALA A 433 16.84 -10.85 -6.54
CA ALA A 433 16.72 -9.77 -7.51
C ALA A 433 15.33 -9.11 -7.46
N SER A 434 14.26 -9.89 -7.27
CA SER A 434 12.90 -9.38 -7.11
C SER A 434 12.73 -8.54 -5.85
N LEU A 435 13.27 -9.00 -4.71
CA LEU A 435 13.22 -8.26 -3.44
C LEU A 435 13.97 -6.93 -3.51
N LEU A 436 15.12 -6.91 -4.20
CA LEU A 436 15.86 -5.66 -4.46
C LEU A 436 15.07 -4.73 -5.39
N ARG A 437 14.48 -5.27 -6.47
CA ARG A 437 13.67 -4.49 -7.44
C ARG A 437 12.43 -3.86 -6.83
N THR A 438 11.82 -4.51 -5.85
CA THR A 438 10.65 -4.00 -5.11
C THR A 438 11.04 -3.18 -3.88
N SER A 439 12.34 -3.10 -3.57
CA SER A 439 12.89 -2.41 -2.39
C SER A 439 12.33 -2.92 -1.06
N LEU A 440 11.91 -4.19 -1.01
CA LEU A 440 11.56 -4.88 0.24
C LEU A 440 12.81 -5.37 0.99
N ALA A 441 13.93 -5.51 0.26
CA ALA A 441 15.25 -5.75 0.81
C ALA A 441 16.27 -4.81 0.17
N TYR A 442 17.42 -4.64 0.82
CA TYR A 442 18.53 -3.83 0.33
C TYR A 442 19.87 -4.54 0.58
N ASN A 443 20.90 -4.16 -0.18
CA ASN A 443 22.26 -4.62 0.09
C ASN A 443 22.96 -3.60 1.00
N THR A 444 23.59 -4.08 2.06
CA THR A 444 24.50 -3.27 2.88
C THR A 444 25.81 -3.01 2.14
N GLU A 445 26.64 -2.11 2.67
CA GLU A 445 28.00 -1.88 2.17
C GLU A 445 28.86 -3.16 2.19
N GLN A 446 28.62 -4.05 3.17
CA GLN A 446 29.28 -5.36 3.22
C GLN A 446 28.65 -6.41 2.28
N LYS A 447 27.80 -5.99 1.34
CA LYS A 447 27.10 -6.85 0.36
C LYS A 447 26.21 -7.93 1.01
N ARG A 448 25.66 -7.64 2.18
CA ARG A 448 24.66 -8.50 2.83
C ARG A 448 23.27 -8.04 2.44
N LEU A 449 22.39 -8.98 2.11
CA LEU A 449 20.98 -8.72 1.84
C LEU A 449 20.23 -8.61 3.16
N LYS A 450 19.70 -7.42 3.46
CA LYS A 450 19.00 -7.12 4.71
C LYS A 450 17.60 -6.57 4.44
N VAL A 451 16.72 -6.71 5.43
CA VAL A 451 15.33 -6.24 5.43
C VAL A 451 15.15 -5.27 6.59
N LEU A 452 14.42 -4.18 6.37
CA LEU A 452 14.19 -3.16 7.41
C LEU A 452 13.34 -3.72 8.54
N LEU A 453 13.64 -3.35 9.78
CA LEU A 453 12.96 -3.89 10.97
C LEU A 453 11.42 -3.85 10.88
N PRO A 454 10.77 -2.74 10.47
CA PRO A 454 9.31 -2.73 10.29
C PRO A 454 8.79 -3.80 9.31
N ILE A 455 9.50 -4.05 8.22
CA ILE A 455 9.12 -5.10 7.26
C ILE A 455 9.31 -6.47 7.90
N ARG A 456 10.40 -6.66 8.67
CA ARG A 456 10.67 -7.93 9.35
C ARG A 456 9.57 -8.29 10.35
N GLU A 457 9.16 -7.32 11.18
CA GLU A 457 8.11 -7.51 12.17
C GLU A 457 6.75 -7.81 11.52
N TYR A 458 6.40 -7.09 10.44
CA TYR A 458 5.21 -7.39 9.64
C TYR A 458 5.25 -8.83 9.10
N MET A 459 6.38 -9.24 8.52
CA MET A 459 6.54 -10.57 7.95
C MET A 459 6.47 -11.65 9.04
N GLN A 460 7.09 -11.46 10.20
CA GLN A 460 7.01 -12.42 11.30
C GLN A 460 5.57 -12.61 11.82
N LYS A 461 4.77 -11.54 11.80
CA LYS A 461 3.36 -11.57 12.24
C LYS A 461 2.42 -12.22 11.23
N PHE A 462 2.50 -11.81 9.96
CA PHE A 462 1.51 -12.18 8.93
C PHE A 462 1.99 -13.28 7.98
N HIS A 463 3.30 -13.46 7.84
CA HIS A 463 3.93 -14.41 6.91
C HIS A 463 5.14 -15.12 7.56
N PRO A 464 4.97 -15.80 8.71
CA PRO A 464 6.09 -16.41 9.44
C PRO A 464 6.80 -17.46 8.58
N ALA A 465 8.13 -17.52 8.69
CA ALA A 465 8.94 -18.47 7.94
C ALA A 465 8.58 -19.93 8.33
N PRO A 466 8.19 -20.79 7.37
CA PRO A 466 7.96 -22.20 7.64
C PRO A 466 9.20 -22.87 8.25
N PHE A 467 9.01 -23.73 9.25
CA PHE A 467 10.10 -24.42 9.94
C PHE A 467 11.02 -25.20 8.98
N SER A 468 10.47 -25.75 7.90
CA SER A 468 11.22 -26.44 6.84
C SER A 468 12.30 -25.58 6.18
N PHE A 469 12.08 -24.25 6.12
CA PHE A 469 13.04 -23.31 5.55
C PHE A 469 14.01 -22.74 6.57
N VAL A 470 13.61 -22.69 7.85
CA VAL A 470 14.45 -22.17 8.94
C VAL A 470 15.48 -23.21 9.39
N HIS A 471 15.11 -24.49 9.42
CA HIS A 471 15.98 -25.55 9.91
C HIS A 471 17.34 -25.64 9.20
N PRO A 472 17.44 -25.60 7.86
CA PRO A 472 18.74 -25.63 7.17
C PRO A 472 19.68 -24.47 7.54
N ILE A 473 19.11 -23.29 7.83
CA ILE A 473 19.86 -22.09 8.21
C ILE A 473 20.45 -22.25 9.60
N LEU A 474 19.61 -22.69 10.56
CA LEU A 474 20.05 -22.93 11.93
C LEU A 474 21.14 -23.99 11.97
N THR A 475 21.00 -25.08 11.22
CA THR A 475 22.04 -26.12 11.11
C THR A 475 23.34 -25.55 10.54
N ASN A 476 23.27 -24.71 9.51
CA ASN A 476 24.48 -24.09 8.94
C ASN A 476 25.18 -23.15 9.94
N PHE A 477 24.43 -22.29 10.63
CA PHE A 477 25.00 -21.42 11.67
C PHE A 477 25.55 -22.20 12.86
N HIS A 478 24.90 -23.28 13.28
CA HIS A 478 25.40 -24.15 14.34
C HIS A 478 26.74 -24.77 13.95
N ASN A 479 26.86 -25.30 12.73
CA ASN A 479 28.11 -25.89 12.23
C ASN A 479 29.24 -24.85 12.14
N LEU A 480 28.93 -23.58 11.87
CA LEU A 480 29.91 -22.48 11.86
C LEU A 480 30.38 -22.09 13.26
N LEU A 481 29.56 -22.31 14.31
CA LEU A 481 29.92 -22.05 15.71
C LEU A 481 30.71 -23.21 16.34
N GLU A 482 30.64 -24.41 15.77
CA GLU A 482 31.40 -25.59 16.20
C GLU A 482 32.80 -25.70 15.55
N LEU A 483 33.11 -24.83 14.57
CA LEU A 483 34.43 -24.64 13.95
C LEU A 483 35.21 -23.54 14.68
#